data_AF-A0A5C6DFA5-F1
#
_entry.id   AF-A0A5C6DFA5-F1
#
_cell.length_a   1.000
_cell.length_b   1.000
_cell.length_c   1.000
_cell.angle_alpha   90.00
_cell.angle_beta   90.00
_cell.angle_gamma   90.00
#
_symmetry.space_group_name_H-M   'P 1'
#
loop_
_entity.id
_entity.type
_entity.pdbx_description
1 polymer ?
#
loop_
_entity_poly.entity_id
_entity_poly.type
_entity_poly.pdbx_seq_one_letter_code
_entity_poly.pdbx_strand_id
1 'polypeptide(L)'
;MNDSWIAIADGFVLKSLLLEEAHTVRFALRRAERENAACLWVVLQRQHAGFIQQQLALGARADALMWLDRLALDIGRVIQPELADPVWMVDCVTSFEQHAKE
;
A
#
# COMPACT_ATOMS: atom_id res chain seq x y z
N MET A 1 13.06 -6.37 -11.83
CA MET A 1 12.38 -7.35 -10.97
C MET A 1 11.36 -6.57 -10.14
N ASN A 2 10.13 -7.06 -10.09
CA ASN A 2 9.07 -6.49 -9.28
C ASN A 2 9.00 -7.28 -7.98
N ASP A 3 8.92 -6.58 -6.88
CA ASP A 3 8.81 -7.16 -5.55
C ASP A 3 7.50 -6.67 -4.92
N SER A 4 6.97 -7.45 -3.99
CA SER A 4 5.81 -7.07 -3.19
C SER A 4 6.25 -6.33 -1.93
N TRP A 5 5.51 -5.29 -1.57
CA TRP A 5 5.80 -4.41 -0.45
C TRP A 5 4.55 -4.16 0.37
N ILE A 6 4.75 -3.86 1.65
CA ILE A 6 3.71 -3.44 2.57
C ILE A 6 3.92 -1.96 2.89
N ALA A 7 2.97 -1.14 2.49
CA ALA A 7 2.91 0.28 2.80
C ALA A 7 1.96 0.51 3.98
N ILE A 8 2.37 1.38 4.91
CA ILE A 8 1.48 1.92 5.94
C ILE A 8 1.33 3.40 5.64
N ALA A 9 0.10 3.84 5.40
CA ALA A 9 -0.22 5.22 5.06
C ALA A 9 -1.44 5.67 5.85
N ASP A 10 -1.47 6.93 6.27
CA ASP A 10 -2.74 7.56 6.63
C ASP A 10 -3.33 8.28 5.41
N GLY A 11 -4.40 9.05 5.59
CA GLY A 11 -5.07 9.76 4.50
C GLY A 11 -4.21 10.81 3.78
N PHE A 12 -3.03 11.17 4.31
CA PHE A 12 -2.23 12.29 3.80
C PHE A 12 -0.75 11.95 3.60
N VAL A 13 -0.20 10.98 4.33
CA VAL A 13 1.23 10.68 4.30
C VAL A 13 1.55 9.18 4.33
N LEU A 14 2.67 8.83 3.70
CA LEU A 14 3.26 7.49 3.80
C LEU A 14 4.09 7.42 5.09
N LYS A 15 3.77 6.47 5.96
CA LYS A 15 4.46 6.27 7.25
C LYS A 15 5.61 5.28 7.13
N SER A 16 5.44 4.21 6.35
CA SER A 16 6.47 3.20 6.13
C SER A 16 6.26 2.43 4.83
N LEU A 17 7.35 1.94 4.24
CA LEU A 17 7.36 1.00 3.13
C LEU A 17 8.33 -0.14 3.46
N LEU A 18 7.80 -1.36 3.56
CA LEU A 18 8.53 -2.56 4.00
C LEU A 18 8.45 -3.63 2.91
N LEU A 19 9.51 -4.40 2.70
CA LEU A 19 9.46 -5.54 1.78
C LEU A 19 8.51 -6.61 2.34
N GLU A 20 7.68 -7.21 1.49
CA GLU A 20 6.79 -8.29 1.92
C GLU A 20 7.62 -9.53 2.27
N GLU A 21 7.67 -9.85 3.55
CA GLU A 21 8.20 -11.10 4.07
C GLU A 21 7.13 -11.76 4.96
N ALA A 22 7.25 -13.07 5.21
CA ALA A 22 6.23 -13.87 5.88
C ALA A 22 5.71 -13.29 7.22
N HIS A 23 6.54 -12.53 7.93
CA HIS A 23 6.20 -11.91 9.21
C HIS A 23 5.83 -10.42 9.11
N THR A 24 6.22 -9.75 8.03
CA THR A 24 6.06 -8.30 7.86
C THR A 24 4.59 -7.91 7.84
N VAL A 25 3.75 -8.71 7.16
CA VAL A 25 2.32 -8.40 7.00
C VAL A 25 1.59 -8.31 8.34
N ARG A 26 1.74 -9.33 9.21
CA ARG A 26 1.08 -9.33 10.53
C ARG A 26 1.55 -8.20 11.43
N PHE A 27 2.84 -7.89 11.40
CA PHE A 27 3.38 -6.78 12.17
C PHE A 27 2.88 -5.43 11.65
N ALA A 28 2.90 -5.23 10.32
CA ALA A 28 2.43 -4.02 9.67
C ALA A 28 0.95 -3.78 9.93
N LEU A 29 0.11 -4.82 9.89
CA LEU A 29 -1.32 -4.74 10.22
C LEU A 29 -1.55 -4.23 11.64
N ARG A 30 -0.94 -4.88 12.65
CA ARG A 30 -1.07 -4.45 14.05
C ARG A 30 -0.56 -3.02 14.28
N ARG A 31 0.48 -2.64 13.56
CA ARG A 31 1.03 -1.28 13.61
C ARG A 31 0.07 -0.27 12.99
N ALA A 32 -0.48 -0.57 11.81
CA ALA A 32 -1.45 0.27 11.13
C ALA A 32 -2.69 0.50 11.99
N GLU A 33 -3.21 -0.54 12.66
CA GLU A 33 -4.32 -0.42 13.62
C GLU A 33 -4.00 0.53 14.78
N ARG A 34 -2.85 0.35 15.44
CA ARG A 34 -2.43 1.21 16.56
C ARG A 34 -2.27 2.66 16.14
N GLU A 35 -1.88 2.89 14.91
CA GLU A 35 -1.65 4.21 14.34
C GLU A 35 -2.85 4.77 13.57
N ASN A 36 -4.00 4.08 13.60
CA ASN A 36 -5.20 4.39 12.82
C ASN A 36 -4.88 4.72 11.35
N ALA A 37 -4.09 3.86 10.72
CA ALA A 37 -3.58 3.99 9.36
C ALA A 37 -4.03 2.81 8.49
N ALA A 38 -4.01 3.01 7.18
CA ALA A 38 -4.22 1.95 6.20
C ALA A 38 -2.96 1.08 6.06
N CYS A 39 -3.16 -0.24 5.95
CA CYS A 39 -2.14 -1.20 5.56
C CYS A 39 -2.41 -1.62 4.12
N LEU A 40 -1.47 -1.36 3.23
CA LEU A 40 -1.59 -1.57 1.80
C LEU A 40 -0.53 -2.58 1.35
N TRP A 41 -0.94 -3.50 0.49
CA TRP A 41 -0.04 -4.33 -0.29
C TRP A 41 0.22 -3.65 -1.63
N VAL A 42 1.47 -3.62 -2.06
CA VAL A 42 1.91 -2.82 -3.21
C VAL A 42 2.93 -3.60 -4.03
N VAL A 43 2.79 -3.61 -5.35
CA VAL A 43 3.79 -4.17 -6.27
C VAL A 43 4.63 -3.06 -6.87
N LEU A 44 5.94 -3.12 -6.65
CA LEU A 44 6.89 -2.10 -7.11
C LEU A 44 8.12 -2.72 -7.75
N GLN A 45 8.69 -2.00 -8.72
CA GLN A 45 10.08 -2.22 -9.10
C GLN A 45 11.00 -1.82 -7.95
N ARG A 46 12.05 -2.63 -7.71
CA ARG A 46 13.02 -2.40 -6.63
C ARG A 46 13.62 -0.99 -6.64
N GLN A 47 13.89 -0.44 -7.81
CA GLN A 47 14.43 0.93 -7.96
C GLN A 47 13.44 2.01 -7.51
N HIS A 48 12.14 1.82 -7.76
CA HIS A 48 11.09 2.75 -7.33
C HIS A 48 10.88 2.66 -5.82
N ALA A 49 10.90 1.45 -5.25
CA ALA A 49 10.84 1.26 -3.80
C ALA A 49 12.03 1.94 -3.09
N GLY A 50 13.24 1.81 -3.63
CA GLY A 50 14.43 2.50 -3.11
C GLY A 50 14.30 4.03 -3.14
N PHE A 51 13.77 4.57 -4.24
CA PHE A 51 13.49 6.00 -4.36
C PHE A 51 12.45 6.49 -3.32
N ILE A 52 11.35 5.75 -3.13
CA ILE A 52 10.32 6.09 -2.14
C ILE A 52 10.87 6.01 -0.71
N GLN A 53 11.68 5.00 -0.40
CA GLN A 53 12.36 4.89 0.90
C GLN A 53 13.32 6.05 1.16
N GLN A 54 13.99 6.56 0.12
CA GLN A 54 14.81 7.76 0.23
C GLN A 54 13.96 8.98 0.57
N GLN A 55 12.80 9.17 -0.07
CA GLN A 55 11.87 10.26 0.28
C GLN A 55 11.42 10.17 1.75
N LEU A 56 11.12 8.96 2.23
CA LEU A 56 10.79 8.72 3.64
C LEU A 56 11.95 9.10 4.59
N ALA A 57 13.19 8.74 4.23
CA ALA A 57 14.38 9.06 5.01
C ALA A 57 14.65 10.59 5.07
N LEU A 58 14.27 11.32 4.02
CA LEU A 58 14.32 12.78 3.96
C LEU A 58 13.16 13.47 4.67
N GLY A 59 12.19 12.71 5.21
CA GLY A 59 11.00 13.25 5.86
C GLY A 59 9.91 13.72 4.89
N ALA A 60 10.09 13.54 3.58
CA ALA A 60 9.15 13.93 2.53
C ALA A 60 8.00 12.91 2.39
N ARG A 61 7.22 12.73 3.47
CA ARG A 61 6.23 11.64 3.58
C ARG A 61 5.00 11.79 2.68
N ALA A 62 4.57 13.02 2.41
CA ALA A 62 3.47 13.29 1.47
C ALA A 62 3.92 12.99 0.03
N ASP A 63 5.10 13.46 -0.35
CA ASP A 63 5.70 13.15 -1.66
C ASP A 63 5.92 11.65 -1.83
N ALA A 64 6.40 10.97 -0.78
CA ALA A 64 6.57 9.52 -0.79
C ALA A 64 5.25 8.78 -1.06
N LEU A 65 4.12 9.26 -0.52
CA LEU A 65 2.80 8.70 -0.80
C LEU A 65 2.37 8.94 -2.25
N MET A 66 2.56 10.17 -2.75
CA MET A 66 2.26 10.50 -4.15
C MET A 66 3.08 9.64 -5.13
N TRP A 67 4.37 9.42 -4.83
CA TRP A 67 5.23 8.58 -5.66
C TRP A 67 4.86 7.09 -5.56
N LEU A 68 4.41 6.62 -4.40
CA LEU A 68 3.88 5.26 -4.24
C LEU A 68 2.70 5.04 -5.18
N ASP A 69 1.70 5.92 -5.14
CA ASP A 69 0.49 5.85 -5.97
C ASP A 69 0.82 5.85 -7.48
N ARG A 70 1.78 6.70 -7.88
CA ARG A 70 2.17 6.86 -9.28
C ARG A 70 3.03 5.73 -9.84
N LEU A 71 3.88 5.11 -9.01
CA LEU A 71 4.89 4.15 -9.45
C LEU A 71 4.54 2.69 -9.16
N ALA A 72 3.53 2.46 -8.32
CA ALA A 72 3.01 1.13 -8.07
C ALA A 72 2.38 0.55 -9.34
N LEU A 73 2.67 -0.72 -9.59
CA LEU A 73 2.02 -1.47 -10.64
C LEU A 73 0.65 -1.98 -10.20
N ASP A 74 0.51 -2.24 -8.91
CA ASP A 74 -0.72 -2.68 -8.27
C ASP A 74 -0.73 -2.25 -6.81
N ILE A 75 -1.91 -1.95 -6.29
CA ILE A 75 -2.16 -1.54 -4.90
C ILE A 75 -3.44 -2.21 -4.42
N GLY A 76 -3.33 -2.97 -3.34
CA GLY A 76 -4.46 -3.60 -2.65
C GLY A 76 -4.47 -3.25 -1.17
N ARG A 77 -5.63 -3.35 -0.52
CA ARG A 77 -5.69 -3.28 0.94
C ARG A 77 -5.37 -4.64 1.55
N VAL A 78 -4.57 -4.61 2.61
CA VAL A 78 -4.46 -5.76 3.50
C VAL A 78 -5.60 -5.68 4.50
N ILE A 79 -6.65 -6.46 4.29
CA ILE A 79 -7.82 -6.51 5.18
C ILE A 79 -7.57 -7.59 6.23
N GLN A 80 -7.81 -7.27 7.51
CA GLN A 80 -8.07 -8.32 8.49
C GLN A 80 -9.53 -8.71 8.34
N PRO A 81 -9.86 -9.99 8.06
CA PRO A 81 -11.24 -10.43 7.83
C PRO A 81 -12.18 -10.20 9.02
N GLU A 82 -11.64 -9.82 10.19
CA GLU A 82 -12.37 -9.57 11.43
C GLU A 82 -12.76 -8.10 11.64
N LEU A 83 -12.27 -7.17 10.80
CA LEU A 83 -12.57 -5.74 10.87
C LEU A 83 -13.30 -5.29 9.60
N ALA A 84 -14.56 -4.90 9.77
CA ALA A 84 -15.42 -4.36 8.72
C ALA A 84 -14.74 -3.19 7.97
N ASP A 85 -15.04 -3.09 6.68
CA ASP A 85 -14.44 -2.12 5.76
C ASP A 85 -14.47 -0.68 6.29
N PRO A 86 -13.35 0.06 6.23
CA PRO A 86 -13.35 1.49 6.48
C PRO A 86 -14.26 2.20 5.48
N VAL A 87 -15.31 2.85 6.01
CA VAL A 87 -16.41 3.55 5.32
C VAL A 87 -15.96 4.57 4.27
N TRP A 88 -14.70 5.00 4.26
CA TRP A 88 -14.18 5.98 3.31
C TRP A 88 -13.79 5.42 1.93
N MET A 89 -13.94 4.12 1.71
CA MET A 89 -13.59 3.49 0.44
C MET A 89 -14.79 2.78 -0.18
N VAL A 90 -15.83 3.55 -0.46
CA VAL A 90 -16.91 3.13 -1.33
C VAL A 90 -16.52 3.54 -2.76
N ASP A 91 -16.41 2.52 -3.63
CA ASP A 91 -16.41 2.55 -5.09
C ASP A 91 -15.29 3.27 -5.85
N CYS A 92 -14.16 2.57 -6.07
CA CYS A 92 -13.32 2.78 -7.26
C CYS A 92 -12.85 1.48 -7.93
N VAL A 93 -13.32 0.30 -7.52
CA VAL A 93 -12.98 -0.98 -8.19
C VAL A 93 -14.22 -1.54 -8.88
N THR A 94 -14.65 -0.89 -9.95
CA THR A 94 -15.44 -1.55 -10.99
C THR A 94 -14.71 -1.35 -12.31
N SER A 95 -13.99 -2.37 -12.77
CA SER A 95 -13.75 -2.71 -14.20
C SER A 95 -12.82 -3.91 -14.34
N PHE A 96 -13.24 -5.07 -13.85
CA PHE A 96 -12.77 -6.36 -14.40
C PHE A 96 -13.95 -7.34 -14.42
N GLU A 97 -14.94 -7.04 -15.25
CA GLU A 97 -15.83 -8.09 -15.75
C GLU A 97 -15.85 -8.06 -17.28
N GLN A 98 -15.25 -9.12 -17.82
CA GLN A 98 -15.77 -9.91 -18.94
C GLN A 98 -15.99 -9.19 -20.28
N HIS A 99 -15.00 -9.31 -21.16
CA HIS A 99 -15.26 -9.65 -22.56
C HIS A 99 -14.34 -10.79 -22.99
N ALA A 100 -14.68 -11.99 -22.51
CA ALA A 100 -14.35 -13.22 -23.19
C ALA A 100 -15.66 -13.74 -23.82
N LYS A 101 -15.86 -13.42 -25.10
CA LYS A 101 -16.63 -14.17 -26.11
C LYS A 101 -16.86 -13.28 -27.32
N GLU A 102 -16.06 -13.49 -28.36
CA GLU A 102 -16.55 -13.74 -29.73
C GLU A 102 -15.68 -14.84 -30.34
#